data_AF-A0A6H0SHF7-F1
#
_entry.id   AF-A0A6H0SHF7-F1
#
_cell.length_a   1.000
_cell.length_b   1.000
_cell.length_c   1.000
_cell.angle_alpha   90.00
_cell.angle_beta   90.00
_cell.angle_gamma   90.00
#
_symmetry.space_group_name_H-M   'P 1'
#
loop_
_entity.id
_entity.type
_entity.pdbx_description
1 polymer ?
#
loop_
_entity_poly.entity_id
_entity_poly.type
_entity_poly.pdbx_seq_one_letter_code
_entity_poly.pdbx_strand_id
1 'polypeptide(L)'
;MSELPRPVIHECLPCYLYRVASDVACDGSLRMLGFYRDECAPRASALEKKVRVLGGYCDCEVLLNVVRPATTEVMRLIDAGEDLLCKGVRRGTIQPCENWLMRRGVQWGGGRFGRRSA
;
A
#
# COMPACT_ATOMS: atom_id res chain seq x y z
N MET A 1 20.31 9.40 -8.81
CA MET A 1 19.11 8.60 -8.55
C MET A 1 18.72 8.89 -7.11
N SER A 2 17.63 9.60 -6.86
CA SER A 2 17.21 9.90 -5.48
C SER A 2 16.90 8.60 -4.74
N GLU A 3 17.55 8.38 -3.60
CA GLU A 3 17.33 7.20 -2.77
C GLU A 3 15.90 7.24 -2.20
N LEU A 4 15.18 6.12 -2.28
CA LEU A 4 13.84 6.02 -1.71
C LEU A 4 13.95 5.84 -0.19
N PRO A 5 13.12 6.53 0.62
CA PRO A 5 13.06 6.29 2.06
C PRO A 5 12.81 4.80 2.31
N ARG A 6 13.56 4.20 3.23
CA ARG A 6 13.37 2.79 3.60
C ARG A 6 12.01 2.58 4.29
N PRO A 7 11.38 1.40 4.12
CA PRO A 7 10.21 1.06 4.91
C PRO A 7 10.54 1.00 6.40
N VAL A 8 9.65 1.51 7.23
CA VAL A 8 9.79 1.42 8.69
C VAL A 8 9.43 -0.01 9.14
N ILE A 9 9.92 -0.42 10.31
CA ILE A 9 9.58 -1.72 10.89
C ILE A 9 8.05 -1.85 11.03
N HIS A 10 7.50 -2.96 10.53
CA HIS A 10 6.06 -3.26 10.52
C HIS A 10 5.20 -2.28 9.70
N GLU A 11 5.78 -1.41 8.88
CA GLU A 11 5.02 -0.54 7.99
C GLU A 11 4.29 -1.35 6.91
N CYS A 12 3.01 -1.04 6.68
CA CYS A 12 2.24 -1.67 5.62
C CYS A 12 2.48 -0.95 4.28
N LEU A 13 2.36 -1.70 3.17
CA LEU A 13 2.58 -1.16 1.82
C LEU A 13 1.82 0.16 1.55
N PRO A 14 0.51 0.30 1.84
CA PRO A 14 -0.19 1.56 1.59
C PRO A 14 0.29 2.73 2.45
N CYS A 15 0.64 2.51 3.72
CA CYS A 15 1.21 3.59 4.56
C CYS A 15 2.59 4.02 4.06
N TYR A 16 3.41 3.06 3.63
CA TYR A 16 4.70 3.36 3.00
C TYR A 16 4.52 4.23 1.75
N LEU A 17 3.63 3.82 0.84
CA LEU A 17 3.35 4.59 -0.37
C LEU A 17 2.81 5.99 -0.05
N TYR A 18 1.87 6.10 0.89
CA TYR A 18 1.30 7.38 1.30
C TYR A 18 2.38 8.33 1.85
N ARG A 19 3.17 7.87 2.82
CA ARG A 19 4.23 8.67 3.45
C ARG A 19 5.30 9.08 2.43
N VAL A 20 5.78 8.15 1.60
CA VAL A 20 6.86 8.43 0.65
C VAL A 20 6.37 9.31 -0.50
N ALA A 21 5.12 9.18 -0.94
CA ALA A 21 4.55 10.04 -1.98
C ALA A 21 4.40 11.50 -1.54
N SER A 22 4.35 11.78 -0.23
CA SER A 22 4.36 13.16 0.30
C SER A 22 5.71 13.85 0.08
N ASP A 23 6.82 13.10 0.10
CA ASP A 23 8.18 13.65 -0.01
C ASP A 23 8.83 13.43 -1.39
N VAL A 24 8.38 12.40 -2.12
CA VAL A 24 8.97 11.96 -3.37
C VAL A 24 7.90 11.95 -4.45
N ALA A 25 8.09 12.76 -5.49
CA ALA A 25 7.18 12.79 -6.63
C ALA A 25 7.11 11.42 -7.33
N CYS A 26 5.90 11.01 -7.69
CA CYS A 26 5.68 9.84 -8.51
C CYS A 26 6.24 10.07 -9.93
N ASP A 27 6.98 9.09 -10.46
CA ASP A 27 7.58 9.14 -11.81
C ASP A 27 6.76 8.40 -12.88
N GLY A 28 5.51 8.07 -12.56
CA GLY A 28 4.63 7.30 -13.44
C GLY A 28 4.92 5.79 -13.46
N SER A 29 5.77 5.29 -12.57
CA SER A 29 6.05 3.86 -12.41
C SER A 29 5.66 3.32 -11.03
N LEU A 30 5.89 2.03 -10.80
CA LEU A 30 5.69 1.34 -9.51
C LEU A 30 6.99 1.27 -8.70
N ARG A 31 7.81 2.34 -8.75
CA ARG A 31 9.17 2.34 -8.18
C ARG A 31 9.15 2.16 -6.66
N MET A 32 8.27 2.87 -5.97
CA MET A 32 8.15 2.82 -4.51
C MET A 32 7.57 1.47 -4.07
N LEU A 33 6.53 0.99 -4.76
CA LEU A 33 5.93 -0.32 -4.50
C LEU A 33 6.93 -1.45 -4.73
N GLY A 34 7.71 -1.40 -5.82
CA GLY A 34 8.75 -2.38 -6.13
C GLY A 34 9.82 -2.39 -5.05
N PHE A 35 10.29 -1.21 -4.63
CA PHE A 35 11.26 -1.08 -3.54
C PHE A 35 10.73 -1.64 -2.21
N TYR A 36 9.49 -1.31 -1.82
CA TYR A 36 8.87 -1.91 -0.63
C TYR A 36 8.80 -3.43 -0.73
N ARG A 37 8.39 -3.98 -1.88
CA ARG A 37 8.31 -5.43 -2.10
C ARG A 37 9.67 -6.07 -1.86
N ASP A 38 10.72 -5.52 -2.46
CA ASP A 38 12.05 -6.11 -2.41
C ASP A 38 12.63 -6.08 -0.98
N GLU A 39 12.38 -5.00 -0.22
CA GLU A 39 12.82 -4.87 1.17
C GLU A 39 11.98 -5.69 2.17
N CYS A 40 10.65 -5.66 2.02
CA CYS A 40 9.72 -6.14 3.05
C CYS A 40 9.07 -7.48 2.73
N ALA A 41 8.82 -7.78 1.45
CA ALA A 41 8.01 -8.91 1.00
C ALA A 41 8.50 -9.50 -0.34
N PRO A 42 9.76 -9.94 -0.47
CA PRO A 42 10.36 -10.32 -1.76
C PRO A 42 9.67 -11.52 -2.43
N ARG A 43 8.92 -12.33 -1.65
CA ARG A 43 8.13 -13.45 -2.17
C ARG A 43 6.81 -13.03 -2.82
N ALA A 44 6.41 -11.75 -2.71
CA ALA A 44 5.21 -11.22 -3.34
C ALA A 44 5.45 -10.88 -4.82
N SER A 45 6.00 -11.82 -5.59
CA SER A 45 6.41 -11.63 -6.99
C SER A 45 5.26 -11.23 -7.94
N ALA A 46 4.02 -11.59 -7.59
CA ALA A 46 2.83 -11.24 -8.37
C ALA A 46 2.22 -9.86 -8.00
N LEU A 47 2.81 -9.10 -7.07
CA LEU A 47 2.24 -7.85 -6.56
C LEU A 47 1.95 -6.84 -7.67
N GLU A 48 2.94 -6.51 -8.50
CA GLU A 48 2.80 -5.55 -9.61
C GLU A 48 1.69 -5.96 -10.60
N LYS A 49 1.64 -7.25 -10.96
CA LYS A 49 0.60 -7.78 -11.84
C LYS A 49 -0.80 -7.59 -11.24
N LYS A 50 -0.96 -7.82 -9.94
CA LYS A 50 -2.25 -7.71 -9.25
C LYS A 50 -2.72 -6.26 -9.09
N VAL A 51 -1.81 -5.33 -8.78
CA VAL A 51 -2.16 -3.91 -8.69
C VAL A 51 -2.58 -3.36 -10.05
N ARG A 52 -1.93 -3.77 -11.15
CA ARG A 52 -2.32 -3.36 -12.51
C ARG A 52 -3.72 -3.83 -12.90
N VAL A 53 -4.12 -5.05 -12.53
CA VAL A 53 -5.49 -5.55 -12.75
C VAL A 53 -6.53 -4.68 -12.06
N LEU A 54 -6.17 -4.02 -10.96
CA LEU A 54 -7.03 -3.09 -10.23
C LEU A 54 -6.84 -1.63 -10.65
N GLY A 55 -6.05 -1.35 -11.69
CA GLY A 55 -5.82 -0.01 -12.20
C GLY A 55 -4.68 0.76 -11.53
N GLY A 56 -3.76 0.09 -10.84
CA GLY A 56 -2.52 0.69 -10.32
C GLY A 56 -1.35 0.49 -11.28
N TYR A 57 -1.07 1.47 -12.16
CA TYR A 57 0.08 1.47 -13.07
C TYR A 57 1.22 2.37 -12.57
N CYS A 58 0.93 3.36 -11.73
CA CYS A 58 1.90 4.10 -10.91
C CYS A 58 1.66 3.94 -9.39
N ASP A 59 2.65 4.29 -8.57
CA ASP A 59 2.51 4.32 -7.10
C ASP A 59 1.32 5.19 -6.64
N CYS A 60 1.09 6.32 -7.32
CA CYS A 60 -0.07 7.18 -7.12
C CYS A 60 -1.41 6.47 -7.33
N GLU A 61 -1.55 5.75 -8.44
CA GLU A 61 -2.75 5.02 -8.81
C GLU A 61 -2.97 3.81 -7.89
N VAL A 62 -1.93 3.27 -7.26
CA VAL A 62 -2.12 2.26 -6.21
C VAL A 62 -2.94 2.86 -5.06
N LEU A 63 -2.59 4.06 -4.58
CA LEU A 63 -3.33 4.74 -3.52
C LEU A 63 -4.75 5.14 -3.96
N LEU A 64 -4.95 5.50 -5.23
CA LEU A 64 -6.25 5.95 -5.76
C LEU A 64 -7.19 4.79 -6.13
N ASN A 65 -6.65 3.69 -6.67
CA ASN A 65 -7.45 2.64 -7.35
C ASN A 65 -7.40 1.27 -6.66
N VAL A 66 -6.34 0.96 -5.91
CA VAL A 66 -6.09 -0.40 -5.38
C VAL A 66 -6.51 -0.52 -3.92
N VAL A 67 -6.35 0.55 -3.15
CA VAL A 67 -6.77 0.64 -1.75
C VAL A 67 -7.81 1.74 -1.57
N ARG A 68 -8.47 1.73 -0.42
CA ARG A 68 -9.31 2.84 0.04
C ARG A 68 -9.21 3.00 1.55
N PRO A 69 -9.48 4.19 2.10
CA PRO A 69 -9.57 4.38 3.53
C PRO A 69 -10.58 3.40 4.16
N ALA A 70 -10.24 2.83 5.31
CA ALA A 70 -11.10 1.88 6.00
C ALA A 70 -12.27 2.56 6.74
N THR A 71 -12.06 3.79 7.19
CA THR A 71 -13.04 4.59 7.94
C THR A 71 -13.14 6.01 7.37
N THR A 72 -14.24 6.71 7.67
CA THR A 72 -14.42 8.12 7.31
C THR A 72 -13.39 9.02 8.00
N GLU A 73 -12.93 8.66 9.20
CA GLU A 73 -11.88 9.39 9.91
C GLU A 73 -10.56 9.35 9.14
N VAL A 74 -10.12 8.16 8.71
CA VAL A 74 -8.90 8.02 7.90
C VAL A 74 -9.03 8.76 6.57
N MET A 75 -10.22 8.73 5.94
CA MET A 75 -10.48 9.50 4.72
C MET A 75 -10.26 11.00 4.93
N ARG A 76 -10.80 11.58 6.02
CA ARG A 76 -10.65 13.02 6.31
C ARG A 76 -9.20 13.42 6.57
N LEU A 77 -8.42 12.56 7.23
CA LEU A 77 -6.99 12.81 7.44
C LEU A 77 -6.24 12.87 6.11
N ILE A 78 -6.50 11.92 5.21
CA ILE A 78 -5.90 11.90 3.87
C ILE A 78 -6.31 13.14 3.06
N ASP A 79 -7.60 13.50 3.09
CA ASP A 79 -8.10 14.67 2.36
C ASP A 79 -7.49 15.98 2.88
N ALA A 80 -7.15 16.04 4.17
CA ALA A 80 -6.45 17.16 4.79
C ALA A 80 -4.93 17.14 4.55
N GLY A 81 -4.38 16.08 3.94
CA GLY A 81 -2.94 15.90 3.75
C GLY A 81 -2.18 15.60 5.05
N GLU A 82 -2.88 15.08 6.06
CA GLU A 82 -2.31 14.78 7.37
C GLU A 82 -1.54 13.46 7.38
N ASP A 83 -0.55 13.34 8.26
CA ASP A 83 0.21 12.12 8.43
C ASP A 83 -0.63 10.98 9.02
N LEU A 84 -0.48 9.78 8.46
CA LEU A 84 -1.14 8.57 8.95
C LEU A 84 -0.17 7.68 9.74
N LEU A 85 -0.43 7.52 11.03
CA LEU A 85 0.23 6.51 11.84
C LEU A 85 -0.17 5.10 11.38
N CYS A 86 0.78 4.35 10.85
CA CYS A 86 0.57 2.96 10.43
C CYS A 86 0.21 2.08 11.62
N LYS A 87 -0.86 1.29 11.52
CA LYS A 87 -1.30 0.34 12.56
C LYS A 87 -0.50 -0.96 12.62
N GLY A 88 0.54 -1.07 11.79
CA GLY A 88 1.46 -2.20 11.81
C GLY A 88 0.97 -3.43 11.05
N VAL A 89 1.91 -4.18 10.48
CA VAL A 89 1.66 -5.49 9.85
C VAL A 89 2.83 -6.46 10.08
N ARG A 90 2.59 -7.76 9.91
CA ARG A 90 3.63 -8.78 10.00
C ARG A 90 4.67 -8.61 8.88
N ARG A 91 5.96 -8.77 9.18
CA ARG A 91 7.03 -8.79 8.16
C ARG A 91 6.73 -9.82 7.06
N GLY A 92 7.05 -9.49 5.81
CA GLY A 92 6.79 -10.38 4.65
C GLY A 92 5.42 -10.20 4.02
N THR A 93 4.58 -9.30 4.51
CA THR A 93 3.23 -9.10 3.99
C THR A 93 3.14 -7.89 3.07
N ILE A 94 2.20 -7.98 2.13
CA ILE A 94 1.74 -6.88 1.28
C ILE A 94 0.32 -6.44 1.65
N GLN A 95 -0.23 -7.00 2.73
CA GLN A 95 -1.57 -6.67 3.21
C GLN A 95 -1.56 -5.27 3.87
N PRO A 96 -2.67 -4.53 3.75
CA PRO A 96 -2.83 -3.26 4.45
C PRO A 96 -2.92 -3.46 5.97
N CYS A 97 -2.57 -2.43 6.73
CA CYS A 97 -3.00 -2.29 8.12
C CYS A 97 -4.45 -1.79 8.19
N GLU A 98 -4.97 -1.56 9.39
CA GLU A 98 -6.37 -1.19 9.63
C GLU A 98 -6.80 0.15 9.03
N ASN A 99 -5.87 1.02 8.62
CA ASN A 99 -6.20 2.27 7.95
C ASN A 99 -6.77 2.06 6.54
N TRP A 100 -6.51 0.91 5.92
CA TRP A 100 -6.79 0.67 4.50
C TRP A 100 -7.58 -0.61 4.26
N LEU A 101 -8.46 -0.56 3.27
CA LEU A 101 -9.12 -1.73 2.69
C LEU A 101 -8.60 -1.93 1.27
N MET A 102 -8.19 -3.16 0.92
CA MET A 102 -7.91 -3.48 -0.48
C MET A 102 -9.21 -3.61 -1.26
N ARG A 103 -9.21 -3.06 -2.49
CA ARG A 103 -10.30 -3.28 -3.43
C ARG A 103 -10.37 -4.76 -3.81
N ARG A 104 -11.62 -5.21 -4.02
CA ARG A 104 -11.94 -6.57 -4.48
C ARG A 104 -11.65 -6.68 -5.97
N GLY A 105 -11.49 -7.91 -6.48
CA GLY A 105 -11.29 -8.17 -7.91
C GLY A 105 -10.05 -9.02 -8.22
N VAL A 106 -9.15 -9.22 -7.25
CA VAL A 106 -8.01 -10.14 -7.35
C VAL A 106 -7.80 -10.92 -6.05
N GLN A 107 -7.27 -12.13 -6.16
CA GLN A 107 -6.89 -12.94 -5.00
C GLN A 107 -5.54 -12.45 -4.44
N TRP A 108 -5.53 -12.00 -3.19
CA TRP A 108 -4.34 -11.50 -2.49
C TRP A 108 -3.75 -12.56 -1.57
N GLY A 109 -2.63 -13.19 -1.96
CA GLY A 109 -2.05 -14.31 -1.20
C GLY A 109 -2.98 -15.54 -1.15
N GLY A 110 -2.54 -16.61 -0.48
CA GLY A 110 -3.23 -17.90 -0.43
C GLY A 110 -4.56 -17.94 0.37
N GLY A 111 -5.17 -16.80 0.70
CA GLY A 111 -6.41 -16.74 1.48
C GLY A 111 -7.48 -15.88 0.80
N ARG A 112 -8.73 -16.35 0.80
CA ARG A 112 -9.89 -15.52 0.46
C ARG A 112 -10.04 -14.44 1.52
N PHE A 113 -10.16 -13.19 1.09
CA PHE A 113 -10.40 -12.04 1.97
C PHE A 113 -11.83 -12.13 2.53
N GLY A 114 -11.99 -12.77 3.68
CA GLY A 114 -13.14 -12.60 4.56
C GLY A 114 -12.77 -11.54 5.60
N ARG A 115 -13.66 -10.56 5.82
CA ARG A 115 -13.58 -9.76 7.05
C ARG A 115 -13.52 -10.76 8.20
N ARG A 116 -12.52 -10.69 9.09
CA ARG A 116 -12.74 -11.25 10.41
C ARG A 116 -13.83 -10.37 11.00
N SER A 117 -15.04 -10.91 11.07
CA SER A 117 -16.10 -10.33 11.87
C SER A 117 -15.52 -10.17 13.27
N ALA A 118 -15.43 -8.92 13.74
CA ALA A 118 -15.38 -8.63 15.16
C ALA A 118 -16.75 -8.95 15.76
#